data_AF-A0A7V5T5S6-F1
#
_entry.id   AF-A0A7V5T5S6-F1
#
_cell.length_a   1.000
_cell.length_b   1.000
_cell.length_c   1.000
_cell.angle_alpha   90.00
_cell.angle_beta   90.00
_cell.angle_gamma   90.00
#
_symmetry.space_group_name_H-M   'P 1'
#
loop_
_entity.id
_entity.type
_entity.pdbx_description
1 polymer ?
#
loop_
_entity_poly.entity_id
_entity_poly.type
_entity_poly.pdbx_seq_one_letter_code
_entity_poly.pdbx_strand_id
1 'polypeptide(L)'
;MPLPDDRPHLLLRSHVHDIQYQSSSERVKRAKGYMPDLWTLSARDIEWYAESDAVLERGRSYYRSGRVRELHLVTQDHLRARVRGQWERFYRIEVWVEEGELHSQCSCPYWGVCKHVVAVLLAWLDRREELCPDAPTGGDMESLAAWMETIPPHLLRDLLLEESRMNSAIEEVLRRWKETLRPERLPQHIALLFRKMSGASSKGIARSEGRIVHLLAWAKTFPPSVAGAIVRETLKRAVEWRRRRPDVELTAILTQVVELLEAQAQTFERDPKLGASVLRDLVTLFLLGRASTRVFLEPALVTWAERWGRRAEVIAELKRQLPEGDTGAYALLAKLCRLEGRLEEYEAARHKSLVSEEDYLELFEHYLRTNYPDRAIRVGEQGIKALGTKASRLAERLAALYQDWGETARAERLLGRRRLA
;
A
#
# COMPACT_ATOMS: atom_id res chain seq x y z
N MET A 1 -88.80 0.64 -50.07
CA MET A 1 -88.32 -0.75 -49.99
C MET A 1 -88.37 -1.35 -51.39
N PRO A 2 -87.40 -2.18 -51.81
CA PRO A 2 -86.80 -3.21 -50.96
C PRO A 2 -85.26 -3.31 -50.97
N LEU A 3 -84.75 -3.91 -49.89
CA LEU A 3 -83.51 -4.69 -49.75
C LEU A 3 -83.73 -6.10 -50.37
N PRO A 4 -82.96 -7.14 -50.02
CA PRO A 4 -81.55 -7.50 -50.28
C PRO A 4 -81.48 -8.86 -51.04
N ASP A 5 -80.28 -9.43 -51.22
CA ASP A 5 -79.95 -10.88 -51.06
C ASP A 5 -78.80 -11.29 -51.98
N ASP A 6 -77.99 -12.33 -51.73
CA ASP A 6 -77.52 -13.04 -50.54
C ASP A 6 -76.59 -14.12 -51.13
N ARG A 7 -75.32 -14.16 -50.69
CA ARG A 7 -74.44 -15.37 -50.64
C ARG A 7 -74.02 -16.06 -51.97
N PRO A 8 -72.84 -16.74 -52.02
CA PRO A 8 -72.45 -17.79 -51.07
C PRO A 8 -71.03 -17.75 -50.48
N HIS A 9 -70.93 -18.45 -49.35
CA HIS A 9 -69.71 -18.88 -48.67
C HIS A 9 -69.00 -20.02 -49.42
N LEU A 10 -67.66 -20.07 -49.33
CA LEU A 10 -66.89 -21.31 -49.05
C LEU A 10 -65.42 -20.99 -48.65
N LEU A 11 -65.19 -21.10 -47.35
CA LEU A 11 -64.02 -21.61 -46.59
C LEU A 11 -62.74 -22.03 -47.35
N LEU A 12 -61.55 -21.49 -46.97
CA LEU A 12 -60.51 -22.14 -46.11
C LEU A 12 -59.09 -21.51 -46.23
N ARG A 13 -58.40 -21.44 -45.06
CA ARG A 13 -56.94 -21.36 -44.77
C ARG A 13 -56.26 -19.98 -44.82
N SER A 14 -56.01 -19.34 -43.67
CA SER A 14 -54.82 -19.44 -42.76
C SER A 14 -53.59 -18.76 -43.39
N HIS A 15 -52.91 -17.75 -42.82
CA HIS A 15 -52.49 -17.54 -41.43
C HIS A 15 -52.10 -16.07 -41.20
N VAL A 16 -52.44 -15.58 -40.01
CA VAL A 16 -51.68 -14.68 -39.11
C VAL A 16 -51.02 -13.45 -39.75
N HIS A 17 -51.69 -12.32 -39.56
CA HIS A 17 -51.18 -10.98 -39.79
C HIS A 17 -50.04 -10.61 -38.84
N ASP A 18 -49.03 -9.98 -39.44
CA ASP A 18 -48.06 -9.06 -38.85
C ASP A 18 -48.65 -8.18 -37.73
N ILE A 19 -48.02 -8.21 -36.56
CA ILE A 19 -48.06 -7.10 -35.61
C ILE A 19 -46.61 -6.76 -35.29
N GLN A 20 -46.12 -5.71 -35.94
CA GLN A 20 -44.83 -5.09 -35.66
C GLN A 20 -44.83 -4.53 -34.23
N TYR A 21 -44.05 -5.15 -33.34
CA TYR A 21 -43.73 -4.60 -32.03
C TYR A 21 -42.54 -3.64 -32.16
N GLN A 22 -42.85 -2.36 -32.40
CA GLN A 22 -41.86 -1.29 -32.30
C GLN A 22 -41.69 -0.88 -30.83
N SER A 23 -40.71 -1.46 -30.11
CA SER A 23 -40.08 -0.81 -28.96
C SER A 23 -38.78 -1.49 -28.55
N SER A 24 -37.64 -0.93 -28.95
CA SER A 24 -36.30 -1.16 -28.35
C SER A 24 -35.14 -0.57 -29.19
N SER A 25 -35.35 -0.25 -30.47
CA SER A 25 -34.25 -0.01 -31.43
C SER A 25 -33.40 1.25 -31.25
N GLU A 26 -33.79 2.24 -30.42
CA GLU A 26 -32.97 3.46 -30.21
C GLU A 26 -32.05 3.38 -28.99
N ARG A 27 -32.35 2.56 -27.98
CA ARG A 27 -31.36 2.20 -26.92
C ARG A 27 -30.35 1.17 -27.42
N VAL A 28 -30.73 0.36 -28.41
CA VAL A 28 -29.93 -0.72 -29.00
C VAL A 28 -28.74 -0.23 -29.85
N LYS A 29 -28.69 1.05 -30.25
CA LYS A 29 -27.61 1.55 -31.13
C LYS A 29 -26.41 2.18 -30.40
N ARG A 30 -26.44 2.34 -29.07
CA ARG A 30 -25.37 2.99 -28.29
C ARG A 30 -24.73 2.06 -27.25
N ALA A 31 -24.45 0.82 -27.62
CA ALA A 31 -23.41 -0.03 -27.01
C ALA A 31 -23.43 -1.38 -27.74
N LYS A 32 -22.79 -1.48 -28.91
CA LYS A 32 -22.38 -2.79 -29.43
C LYS A 32 -21.13 -3.20 -28.64
N GLY A 33 -21.33 -3.50 -27.36
CA GLY A 33 -20.33 -4.06 -26.46
C GLY A 33 -20.70 -5.52 -26.27
N TYR A 34 -19.81 -6.41 -26.72
CA TYR A 34 -19.87 -7.84 -26.46
C TYR A 34 -20.23 -8.09 -24.98
N MET A 35 -21.27 -8.87 -24.68
CA MET A 35 -21.58 -9.27 -23.30
C MET A 35 -20.60 -10.36 -22.83
N PRO A 36 -20.31 -10.42 -21.52
CA PRO A 36 -19.36 -11.38 -20.96
C PRO A 36 -19.86 -12.82 -21.08
N ASP A 37 -18.92 -13.77 -21.15
CA ASP A 37 -19.18 -15.18 -20.90
C ASP A 37 -19.71 -15.41 -19.46
N LEU A 38 -20.20 -16.61 -19.17
CA LEU A 38 -20.75 -16.91 -17.83
C LEU A 38 -19.74 -16.73 -16.69
N TRP A 39 -18.44 -16.86 -16.96
CA TRP A 39 -17.36 -16.76 -15.97
C TRP A 39 -16.95 -15.31 -15.70
N THR A 40 -17.13 -14.43 -16.68
CA THR A 40 -16.83 -13.00 -16.59
C THR A 40 -18.05 -12.15 -16.24
N LEU A 41 -19.24 -12.77 -16.16
CA LEU A 41 -20.46 -12.14 -15.67
C LEU A 41 -20.24 -11.45 -14.30
N SER A 42 -20.70 -10.21 -14.19
CA SER A 42 -20.66 -9.35 -13.01
C SER A 42 -22.07 -9.07 -12.48
N ALA A 43 -22.15 -8.54 -11.26
CA ALA A 43 -23.44 -8.12 -10.69
C ALA A 43 -24.12 -7.04 -11.54
N ARG A 44 -23.33 -6.15 -12.16
CA ARG A 44 -23.83 -5.08 -13.02
C ARG A 44 -24.47 -5.61 -14.30
N ASP A 45 -23.96 -6.69 -14.87
CA ASP A 45 -24.58 -7.31 -16.06
C ASP A 45 -25.95 -7.87 -15.72
N ILE A 46 -26.09 -8.48 -14.54
CA ILE A 46 -27.38 -8.99 -14.07
C ILE A 46 -28.37 -7.85 -13.83
N GLU A 47 -27.90 -6.74 -13.26
CA GLU A 47 -28.71 -5.53 -13.07
C GLU A 47 -29.20 -4.96 -14.41
N TRP A 48 -28.32 -4.88 -15.39
CA TRP A 48 -28.67 -4.47 -16.76
C TRP A 48 -29.66 -5.44 -17.41
N TYR A 49 -29.43 -6.74 -17.25
CA TYR A 49 -30.26 -7.81 -17.82
C TYR A 49 -31.66 -7.91 -17.20
N ALA A 50 -31.84 -7.47 -15.95
CA ALA A 50 -33.12 -7.57 -15.24
C ALA A 50 -34.24 -6.67 -15.83
N GLU A 51 -33.93 -5.77 -16.78
CA GLU A 51 -34.81 -4.85 -17.50
C GLU A 51 -35.59 -3.83 -16.63
N SER A 52 -35.77 -4.07 -15.32
CA SER A 52 -36.41 -3.18 -14.36
C SER A 52 -35.99 -3.43 -12.90
N ASP A 53 -35.94 -2.37 -12.09
CA ASP A 53 -35.61 -2.44 -10.66
C ASP A 53 -36.56 -3.36 -9.87
N ALA A 54 -37.83 -3.39 -10.25
CA ALA A 54 -38.84 -4.24 -9.61
C ALA A 54 -38.62 -5.75 -9.86
N VAL A 55 -38.08 -6.12 -11.02
CA VAL A 55 -37.68 -7.51 -11.31
C VAL A 55 -36.40 -7.84 -10.53
N LEU A 56 -35.43 -6.93 -10.54
CA LEU A 56 -34.15 -7.08 -9.84
C LEU A 56 -34.34 -7.30 -8.33
N GLU A 57 -35.08 -6.44 -7.62
CA GLU A 57 -35.24 -6.56 -6.16
C GLU A 57 -35.98 -7.83 -5.76
N ARG A 58 -36.99 -8.23 -6.54
CA ARG A 58 -37.67 -9.52 -6.34
C ARG A 58 -36.72 -10.69 -6.59
N GLY A 59 -35.85 -10.59 -7.59
CA GLY A 59 -34.80 -11.58 -7.85
C GLY A 59 -33.84 -11.71 -6.67
N ARG A 60 -33.34 -10.58 -6.13
CA ARG A 60 -32.51 -10.55 -4.92
C ARG A 60 -33.21 -11.18 -3.72
N SER A 61 -34.50 -10.90 -3.52
CA SER A 61 -35.30 -11.51 -2.45
C SER A 61 -35.38 -13.03 -2.59
N TYR A 62 -35.60 -13.55 -3.80
CA TYR A 62 -35.63 -15.00 -4.06
C TYR A 62 -34.28 -15.66 -3.85
N TYR A 63 -33.20 -14.99 -4.27
CA TYR A 63 -31.84 -15.43 -4.04
C TYR A 63 -31.52 -15.53 -2.54
N ARG A 64 -31.68 -14.42 -1.79
CA ARG A 64 -31.46 -14.36 -0.33
C ARG A 64 -32.31 -15.38 0.45
N SER A 65 -33.49 -15.72 -0.06
CA SER A 65 -34.39 -16.72 0.54
C SER A 65 -34.00 -18.18 0.24
N GLY A 66 -32.85 -18.44 -0.40
CA GLY A 66 -32.36 -19.78 -0.71
C GLY A 66 -33.30 -20.58 -1.64
N ARG A 67 -34.03 -19.90 -2.53
CA ARG A 67 -35.06 -20.54 -3.38
C ARG A 67 -34.49 -21.22 -4.62
N VAL A 68 -33.22 -20.97 -4.95
CA VAL A 68 -32.53 -21.60 -6.09
C VAL A 68 -32.06 -22.99 -5.67
N ARG A 69 -32.45 -24.01 -6.42
CA ARG A 69 -32.14 -25.43 -6.25
C ARG A 69 -31.56 -25.99 -7.54
N GLU A 70 -30.81 -27.08 -7.41
CA GLU A 70 -30.28 -27.84 -8.57
C GLU A 70 -29.56 -26.94 -9.59
N LEU A 71 -28.83 -25.93 -9.14
CA LEU A 71 -28.00 -25.07 -10.01
C LEU A 71 -26.77 -25.87 -10.46
N HIS A 72 -26.61 -26.04 -11.77
CA HIS A 72 -25.46 -26.71 -12.36
C HIS A 72 -25.14 -26.12 -13.74
N LEU A 73 -23.86 -26.21 -14.10
CA LEU A 73 -23.34 -25.87 -15.42
C LEU A 73 -23.49 -27.09 -16.34
N VAL A 74 -24.21 -26.94 -17.45
CA VAL A 74 -24.46 -28.00 -18.44
C VAL A 74 -23.33 -28.06 -19.47
N THR A 75 -22.88 -26.90 -19.94
CA THR A 75 -21.68 -26.67 -20.76
C THR A 75 -21.03 -25.36 -20.31
N GLN A 76 -19.83 -25.02 -20.80
CA GLN A 76 -19.12 -23.79 -20.39
C GLN A 76 -19.98 -22.51 -20.50
N ASP A 77 -20.93 -22.50 -21.44
CA ASP A 77 -21.79 -21.35 -21.74
C ASP A 77 -23.28 -21.60 -21.43
N HIS A 78 -23.66 -22.68 -20.72
CA HIS A 78 -25.06 -23.01 -20.44
C HIS A 78 -25.31 -23.45 -18.99
N LEU A 79 -26.17 -22.72 -18.28
CA LEU A 79 -26.62 -22.98 -16.92
C LEU A 79 -28.04 -23.52 -16.88
N ARG A 80 -28.28 -24.43 -15.93
CA ARG A 80 -29.62 -24.92 -15.61
C ARG A 80 -29.87 -24.88 -14.11
N ALA A 81 -31.08 -24.50 -13.73
CA ALA A 81 -31.49 -24.46 -12.34
C ALA A 81 -33.00 -24.68 -12.17
N ARG A 82 -33.42 -24.92 -10.93
CA ARG A 82 -34.82 -24.89 -10.51
C ARG A 82 -35.02 -23.84 -9.42
N VAL A 83 -36.03 -23.00 -9.56
CA VAL A 83 -36.34 -21.98 -8.55
C VAL A 83 -37.70 -22.25 -7.93
N ARG A 84 -37.74 -22.30 -6.60
CA ARG A 84 -38.98 -22.40 -5.85
C ARG A 84 -39.76 -21.09 -5.94
N GLY A 85 -40.91 -21.17 -6.58
CA GLY A 85 -41.89 -20.11 -6.75
C GLY A 85 -42.75 -19.86 -5.51
N GLN A 86 -43.84 -19.12 -5.70
CA GLN A 86 -44.92 -19.06 -4.71
C GLN A 86 -45.69 -20.40 -4.74
N TRP A 87 -46.25 -20.80 -3.58
CA TRP A 87 -46.99 -22.06 -3.40
C TRP A 87 -46.20 -23.33 -3.75
N GLU A 88 -44.91 -23.37 -3.41
CA GLU A 88 -44.03 -24.54 -3.60
C GLU A 88 -43.88 -25.03 -5.06
N ARG A 89 -44.33 -24.26 -6.06
CA ARG A 89 -44.15 -24.61 -7.47
C ARG A 89 -42.71 -24.35 -7.90
N PHE A 90 -42.06 -25.34 -8.49
CA PHE A 90 -40.71 -25.20 -9.04
C PHE A 90 -40.75 -24.80 -10.52
N TYR A 91 -40.03 -23.74 -10.86
CA TYR A 91 -39.82 -23.33 -12.24
C TYR A 91 -38.43 -23.80 -12.70
N ARG A 92 -38.35 -24.34 -13.91
CA ARG A 92 -37.10 -24.62 -14.63
C ARG A 92 -36.60 -23.34 -15.29
N ILE A 93 -35.30 -23.07 -15.11
CA ILE A 93 -34.57 -21.94 -15.67
C ILE A 93 -33.40 -22.50 -16.47
N GLU A 94 -33.23 -22.00 -17.68
CA GLU A 94 -32.07 -22.23 -18.55
C GLU A 94 -31.51 -20.86 -18.94
N VAL A 95 -30.19 -20.71 -18.86
CA VAL A 95 -29.47 -19.47 -19.19
C VAL A 95 -28.26 -19.85 -20.02
N TRP A 96 -28.09 -19.27 -21.19
CA TRP A 96 -26.94 -19.55 -22.04
C TRP A 96 -26.35 -18.27 -22.63
N VAL A 97 -25.08 -18.33 -23.03
CA VAL A 97 -24.40 -17.27 -23.77
C VAL A 97 -24.20 -17.72 -25.21
N GLU A 98 -24.65 -16.91 -26.16
CA GLU A 98 -24.52 -17.18 -27.59
C GLU A 98 -24.18 -15.87 -28.30
N GLU A 99 -23.22 -15.89 -29.23
CA GLU A 99 -22.74 -14.70 -29.97
C GLU A 99 -22.34 -13.49 -29.08
N GLY A 100 -21.95 -13.75 -27.82
CA GLY A 100 -21.64 -12.70 -26.86
C GLY A 100 -22.88 -11.97 -26.34
N GLU A 101 -24.03 -12.63 -26.27
CA GLU A 101 -25.26 -12.15 -25.63
C GLU A 101 -25.80 -13.18 -24.61
N LEU A 102 -26.33 -12.67 -23.50
CA LEU A 102 -26.94 -13.51 -22.47
C LEU A 102 -28.41 -13.78 -22.79
N HIS A 103 -28.75 -15.06 -22.95
CA HIS A 103 -30.11 -15.51 -23.17
C HIS A 103 -30.63 -16.27 -21.97
N SER A 104 -31.95 -16.23 -21.76
CA SER A 104 -32.58 -16.97 -20.68
C SER A 104 -33.99 -17.40 -21.03
N GLN A 105 -34.37 -18.53 -20.45
CA GLN A 105 -35.72 -19.05 -20.50
C GLN A 105 -36.16 -19.46 -19.10
N CYS A 106 -37.38 -19.06 -18.73
CA CYS A 106 -38.02 -19.51 -17.51
C CYS A 106 -39.40 -20.07 -17.81
N SER A 107 -39.69 -21.25 -17.28
CA SER A 107 -41.03 -21.89 -17.36
C SER A 107 -42.16 -21.18 -16.59
N CYS A 108 -41.94 -19.96 -16.11
CA CYS A 108 -42.95 -19.18 -15.41
C CYS A 108 -43.82 -18.39 -16.40
N PRO A 109 -45.05 -17.99 -16.02
CA PRO A 109 -45.98 -17.30 -16.94
C PRO A 109 -45.59 -15.85 -17.26
N TYR A 110 -44.43 -15.39 -16.78
CA TYR A 110 -43.92 -14.06 -17.05
C TYR A 110 -43.12 -14.07 -18.35
N TRP A 111 -43.41 -13.11 -19.24
CA TRP A 111 -42.71 -12.95 -20.51
C TRP A 111 -41.42 -12.14 -20.32
N GLY A 112 -40.31 -12.60 -20.90
CA GLY A 112 -39.00 -11.96 -20.79
C GLY A 112 -38.26 -12.30 -19.49
N VAL A 113 -37.30 -11.44 -19.12
CA VAL A 113 -36.45 -11.67 -17.95
C VAL A 113 -37.27 -11.54 -16.67
N CYS A 114 -37.45 -12.67 -15.97
CA CYS A 114 -38.21 -12.73 -14.73
C CYS A 114 -37.31 -12.78 -13.49
N LYS A 115 -37.89 -12.51 -12.32
CA LYS A 115 -37.19 -12.59 -11.02
C LYS A 115 -36.50 -13.95 -10.75
N HIS A 116 -36.99 -15.04 -11.33
CA HIS A 116 -36.37 -16.36 -11.15
C HIS A 116 -35.04 -16.46 -11.92
N VAL A 117 -34.96 -15.88 -13.12
CA VAL A 117 -33.72 -15.82 -13.91
C VAL A 117 -32.68 -15.00 -13.16
N VAL A 118 -33.06 -13.81 -12.69
CA VAL A 118 -32.18 -12.96 -11.86
C VAL A 118 -31.66 -13.71 -10.63
N ALA A 119 -32.53 -14.45 -9.92
CA ALA A 119 -32.12 -15.23 -8.76
C ALA A 119 -31.10 -16.33 -9.11
N VAL A 120 -31.22 -16.97 -10.28
CA VAL A 120 -30.28 -17.98 -10.78
C VAL A 120 -28.94 -17.36 -11.12
N LEU A 121 -28.92 -16.23 -11.83
CA LEU A 121 -27.69 -15.51 -12.16
C LEU A 121 -26.94 -15.04 -10.90
N LEU A 122 -27.65 -14.52 -9.90
CA LEU A 122 -27.06 -14.14 -8.61
C LEU A 122 -26.49 -15.36 -7.86
N ALA A 123 -27.22 -16.48 -7.88
CA ALA A 123 -26.73 -17.73 -7.28
C ALA A 123 -25.51 -18.31 -8.01
N TRP A 124 -25.41 -18.10 -9.32
CA TRP A 124 -24.24 -18.47 -10.11
C TRP A 124 -23.02 -17.63 -9.74
N LEU A 125 -23.15 -16.30 -9.65
CA LEU A 125 -22.03 -15.43 -9.23
C LEU A 125 -21.43 -15.86 -7.89
N ASP A 126 -22.28 -16.22 -6.93
CA ASP A 126 -21.85 -16.58 -5.58
C ASP A 126 -21.28 -18.00 -5.47
N ARG A 127 -21.65 -18.92 -6.39
CA ARG A 127 -21.35 -20.36 -6.26
C ARG A 127 -20.53 -20.96 -7.40
N ARG A 128 -20.19 -20.20 -8.44
CA ARG A 128 -19.50 -20.73 -9.64
C ARG A 128 -18.16 -21.42 -9.34
N GLU A 129 -17.42 -20.95 -8.35
CA GLU A 129 -16.16 -21.57 -7.91
C GLU A 129 -16.38 -22.89 -7.17
N GLU A 130 -17.48 -23.02 -6.41
CA GLU A 130 -17.84 -24.26 -5.69
C GLU A 130 -18.41 -25.33 -6.63
N LEU A 131 -19.19 -24.89 -7.62
CA LEU A 131 -19.88 -25.78 -8.57
C LEU A 131 -18.94 -26.38 -9.62
N CYS A 132 -17.75 -25.80 -9.79
CA CYS A 132 -16.75 -26.22 -10.77
C CYS A 132 -15.32 -26.15 -10.17
N PRO A 133 -14.93 -27.15 -9.37
CA PRO A 133 -13.63 -27.17 -8.69
C PRO A 133 -12.41 -27.33 -9.63
N ASP A 134 -12.62 -27.74 -10.89
CA ASP A 134 -11.58 -27.81 -11.93
C ASP A 134 -11.26 -26.45 -12.57
N ALA A 135 -11.90 -25.36 -12.13
CA ALA A 135 -11.49 -24.01 -12.51
C ALA A 135 -10.04 -23.75 -12.04
N PRO A 136 -9.19 -23.10 -12.86
CA PRO A 136 -7.74 -22.98 -12.61
C PRO A 136 -7.47 -22.39 -11.23
N THR A 137 -7.18 -23.27 -10.27
CA THR A 137 -7.09 -22.91 -8.87
C THR A 137 -5.63 -22.57 -8.55
N GLY A 138 -5.34 -21.28 -8.42
CA GLY A 138 -4.37 -20.69 -7.48
C GLY A 138 -2.87 -21.01 -7.61
N GLY A 139 -2.45 -22.11 -8.24
CA GLY A 139 -1.05 -22.50 -8.41
C GLY A 139 -0.31 -21.67 -9.47
N ASP A 140 -1.05 -21.03 -10.37
CA ASP A 140 -0.51 -20.25 -11.48
C ASP A 140 -0.31 -18.77 -11.14
N MET A 141 -0.73 -18.27 -9.97
CA MET A 141 -0.68 -16.82 -9.72
C MET A 141 0.75 -16.26 -9.64
N GLU A 142 1.71 -17.04 -9.14
CA GLU A 142 3.12 -16.64 -9.10
C GLU A 142 3.79 -16.74 -10.47
N SER A 143 3.46 -17.79 -11.22
CA SER A 143 3.88 -18.00 -12.61
C SER A 143 3.33 -16.89 -13.52
N LEU A 144 2.04 -16.60 -13.41
CA LEU A 144 1.35 -15.50 -14.08
C LEU A 144 1.95 -14.15 -13.71
N ALA A 145 2.21 -13.88 -12.42
CA ALA A 145 2.84 -12.63 -12.01
C ALA A 145 4.24 -12.48 -12.61
N ALA A 146 5.06 -13.54 -12.59
CA ALA A 146 6.39 -13.52 -13.19
C ALA A 146 6.33 -13.29 -14.71
N TRP A 147 5.39 -13.92 -15.40
CA TRP A 147 5.17 -13.68 -16.83
C TRP A 147 4.68 -12.25 -17.11
N MET A 148 3.76 -11.71 -16.31
CA MET A 148 3.27 -10.33 -16.44
C MET A 148 4.39 -9.28 -16.34
N GLU A 149 5.41 -9.52 -15.49
CA GLU A 149 6.57 -8.63 -15.38
C GLU A 149 7.43 -8.60 -16.67
N THR A 150 7.30 -9.59 -17.55
CA THR A 150 7.98 -9.60 -18.86
C THR A 150 7.27 -8.75 -19.92
N ILE A 151 6.03 -8.34 -19.66
CA ILE A 151 5.20 -7.61 -20.61
C ILE A 151 5.48 -6.10 -20.47
N PRO A 152 5.76 -5.38 -21.57
CA PRO A 152 5.92 -3.93 -21.53
C PRO A 152 4.66 -3.24 -20.96
N PRO A 153 4.80 -2.26 -20.03
CA PRO A 153 3.64 -1.64 -19.37
C PRO A 153 2.62 -0.97 -20.29
N HIS A 154 3.02 -0.51 -21.48
CA HIS A 154 2.09 0.08 -22.44
C HIS A 154 1.20 -0.96 -23.09
N LEU A 155 1.74 -2.11 -23.48
CA LEU A 155 0.96 -3.21 -24.05
C LEU A 155 -0.04 -3.75 -23.03
N LEU A 156 0.37 -3.89 -21.77
CA LEU A 156 -0.56 -4.30 -20.70
C LEU A 156 -1.70 -3.30 -20.51
N ARG A 157 -1.44 -1.99 -20.63
CA ARG A 157 -2.52 -0.98 -20.58
C ARG A 157 -3.48 -1.11 -21.75
N ASP A 158 -2.98 -1.31 -22.95
CA ASP A 158 -3.81 -1.42 -24.16
C ASP A 158 -4.70 -2.68 -24.07
N LEU A 159 -4.10 -3.83 -23.71
CA LEU A 159 -4.84 -5.09 -23.49
C LEU A 159 -5.90 -4.95 -22.39
N LEU A 160 -5.56 -4.36 -21.23
CA LEU A 160 -6.55 -4.16 -20.15
C LEU A 160 -7.69 -3.23 -20.58
N LEU A 161 -7.41 -2.22 -21.41
CA LEU A 161 -8.43 -1.32 -21.91
C LEU A 161 -9.31 -2.00 -22.95
N GLU A 162 -8.75 -2.79 -23.85
CA GLU A 162 -9.49 -3.61 -24.81
C GLU A 162 -10.39 -4.61 -24.09
N GLU A 163 -9.83 -5.38 -23.16
CA GLU A 163 -10.59 -6.33 -22.33
C GLU A 163 -11.69 -5.63 -21.54
N SER A 164 -11.44 -4.45 -20.96
CA SER A 164 -12.47 -3.70 -20.22
C SER A 164 -13.66 -3.23 -21.07
N ARG A 165 -13.53 -3.20 -22.41
CA ARG A 165 -14.66 -2.87 -23.31
C ARG A 165 -15.58 -4.06 -23.52
N MET A 166 -15.08 -5.27 -23.35
CA MET A 166 -15.78 -6.53 -23.60
C MET A 166 -16.14 -7.27 -22.30
N ASN A 167 -15.49 -6.90 -21.19
CA ASN A 167 -15.65 -7.54 -19.89
C ASN A 167 -15.96 -6.48 -18.82
N SER A 168 -17.22 -6.42 -18.42
CA SER A 168 -17.74 -5.46 -17.45
C SER A 168 -17.18 -5.67 -16.04
N ALA A 169 -16.77 -6.89 -15.66
CA ALA A 169 -16.08 -7.16 -14.40
C ALA A 169 -14.70 -6.46 -14.37
N ILE A 170 -13.96 -6.52 -15.48
CA ILE A 170 -12.69 -5.78 -15.61
C ILE A 170 -12.96 -4.27 -15.60
N GLU A 171 -13.96 -3.79 -16.35
CA GLU A 171 -14.36 -2.38 -16.35
C GLU A 171 -14.65 -1.87 -14.93
N GLU A 172 -15.43 -2.62 -14.14
CA GLU A 172 -15.80 -2.27 -12.78
C GLU A 172 -14.57 -2.19 -11.85
N VAL A 173 -13.67 -3.17 -11.96
CA VAL A 173 -12.42 -3.19 -11.21
C VAL A 173 -11.57 -1.96 -11.55
N LEU A 174 -11.41 -1.62 -12.82
CA LEU A 174 -10.65 -0.44 -13.26
C LEU A 174 -11.30 0.85 -12.77
N ARG A 175 -12.63 0.97 -12.79
CA ARG A 175 -13.35 2.14 -12.23
C ARG A 175 -13.12 2.28 -10.74
N ARG A 176 -13.19 1.17 -9.99
CA ARG A 176 -12.88 1.16 -8.55
C ARG A 176 -11.43 1.56 -8.29
N TRP A 177 -10.48 1.07 -9.09
CA TRP A 177 -9.07 1.45 -8.97
C TRP A 177 -8.86 2.93 -9.28
N LYS A 178 -9.49 3.47 -10.33
CA LYS A 178 -9.48 4.90 -10.63
C LYS A 178 -9.95 5.73 -9.43
N GLU A 179 -11.01 5.30 -8.75
CA GLU A 179 -11.50 5.98 -7.55
C GLU A 179 -10.59 5.83 -6.34
N THR A 180 -9.91 4.69 -6.19
CA THR A 180 -9.05 4.39 -5.05
C THR A 180 -7.66 5.04 -5.19
N LEU A 181 -7.13 5.10 -6.41
CA LEU A 181 -5.79 5.59 -6.72
C LEU A 181 -5.77 7.08 -7.11
N ARG A 182 -6.83 7.84 -6.78
CA ARG A 182 -6.77 9.29 -6.86
C ARG A 182 -5.69 9.81 -5.89
N PRO A 183 -4.80 10.73 -6.32
CA PRO A 183 -3.71 11.21 -5.47
C PRO A 183 -4.18 11.69 -4.08
N GLU A 184 -5.33 12.35 -4.01
CA GLU A 184 -5.91 12.88 -2.76
C GLU A 184 -6.41 11.80 -1.80
N ARG A 185 -6.69 10.59 -2.31
CA ARG A 185 -7.16 9.44 -1.52
C ARG A 185 -6.03 8.48 -1.12
N LEU A 186 -4.83 8.63 -1.69
CA LEU A 186 -3.71 7.76 -1.38
C LEU A 186 -3.31 7.73 0.11
N PRO A 187 -3.37 8.82 0.90
CA PRO A 187 -3.13 8.73 2.34
C PRO A 187 -4.06 7.71 3.02
N GLN A 188 -5.36 7.72 2.68
CA GLN A 188 -6.35 6.78 3.22
C GLN A 188 -6.07 5.35 2.75
N HIS A 189 -5.64 5.18 1.49
CA HIS A 189 -5.26 3.87 0.97
C HIS A 189 -4.01 3.31 1.66
N ILE A 190 -2.97 4.12 1.87
CA ILE A 190 -1.76 3.74 2.60
C ILE A 190 -2.09 3.33 4.04
N ALA A 191 -2.95 4.09 4.71
CA ALA A 191 -3.46 3.74 6.04
C ALA A 191 -4.13 2.35 6.08
N LEU A 192 -4.91 2.01 5.05
CA LEU A 192 -5.53 0.69 4.93
C LEU A 192 -4.50 -0.42 4.69
N LEU A 193 -3.45 -0.16 3.90
CA LEU A 193 -2.36 -1.11 3.67
C LEU A 193 -1.61 -1.42 4.98
N PHE A 194 -1.24 -0.41 5.76
CA PHE A 194 -0.65 -0.61 7.09
C PHE A 194 -1.58 -1.38 8.05
N ARG A 195 -2.90 -1.10 8.01
CA ARG A 195 -3.87 -1.86 8.81
C ARG A 195 -3.88 -3.33 8.40
N LYS A 196 -3.88 -3.64 7.10
CA LYS A 196 -3.84 -5.01 6.59
C LYS A 196 -2.59 -5.76 7.02
N MET A 197 -1.44 -5.08 7.13
CA MET A 197 -0.21 -5.70 7.61
C MET A 197 -0.35 -6.24 9.04
N SER A 198 -1.18 -5.63 9.90
CA SER A 198 -1.17 -5.86 11.37
C SER A 198 -1.52 -7.29 11.78
N GLY A 199 -2.31 -8.00 10.98
CA GLY A 199 -2.67 -9.40 11.18
C GLY A 199 -2.20 -10.32 10.04
N ALA A 200 -1.31 -9.84 9.17
CA ALA A 200 -0.87 -10.59 8.00
C ALA A 200 0.33 -11.49 8.30
N SER A 201 0.48 -12.55 7.50
CA SER A 201 1.71 -13.34 7.41
C SER A 201 2.86 -12.51 6.83
N SER A 202 4.11 -12.99 6.97
CA SER A 202 5.30 -12.31 6.42
C SER A 202 5.16 -11.99 4.93
N LYS A 203 4.56 -12.90 4.14
CA LYS A 203 4.27 -12.69 2.72
C LYS A 203 3.22 -11.60 2.48
N GLY A 204 2.19 -11.52 3.33
CA GLY A 204 1.17 -10.47 3.26
C GLY A 204 1.71 -9.10 3.69
N ILE A 205 2.64 -9.07 4.65
CA ILE A 205 3.39 -7.87 5.03
C ILE A 205 4.21 -7.37 3.84
N ALA A 206 5.06 -8.23 3.27
CA ALA A 206 5.91 -7.88 2.12
C ALA A 206 5.10 -7.39 0.91
N ARG A 207 3.95 -8.02 0.62
CA ARG A 207 3.05 -7.57 -0.46
C ARG A 207 2.50 -6.16 -0.20
N SER A 208 2.10 -5.87 1.03
CA SER A 208 1.54 -4.55 1.38
C SER A 208 2.62 -3.48 1.41
N GLU A 209 3.82 -3.82 1.91
CA GLU A 209 5.01 -2.97 1.87
C GLU A 209 5.38 -2.61 0.43
N GLY A 210 5.49 -3.60 -0.47
CA GLY A 210 5.78 -3.36 -1.88
C GLY A 210 4.77 -2.40 -2.54
N ARG A 211 3.48 -2.55 -2.25
CA ARG A 211 2.46 -1.61 -2.73
C ARG A 211 2.67 -0.19 -2.20
N ILE A 212 3.01 -0.03 -0.93
CA ILE A 212 3.31 1.30 -0.36
C ILE A 212 4.53 1.90 -1.05
N VAL A 213 5.59 1.12 -1.26
CA VAL A 213 6.81 1.53 -1.97
C VAL A 213 6.48 2.05 -3.37
N HIS A 214 5.69 1.33 -4.17
CA HIS A 214 5.28 1.80 -5.51
C HIS A 214 4.44 3.08 -5.46
N LEU A 215 3.53 3.21 -4.49
CA LEU A 215 2.72 4.43 -4.31
C LEU A 215 3.59 5.64 -3.95
N LEU A 216 4.60 5.47 -3.10
CA LEU A 216 5.54 6.53 -2.74
C LEU A 216 6.43 6.94 -3.92
N ALA A 217 6.90 5.96 -4.70
CA ALA A 217 7.66 6.23 -5.92
C ALA A 217 6.82 7.04 -6.92
N TRP A 218 5.55 6.67 -7.11
CA TRP A 218 4.62 7.40 -7.97
C TRP A 218 4.34 8.82 -7.46
N ALA A 219 4.25 8.98 -6.13
CA ALA A 219 3.96 10.25 -5.47
C ALA A 219 5.00 11.36 -5.71
N LYS A 220 6.20 11.01 -6.20
CA LYS A 220 7.22 11.98 -6.63
C LYS A 220 6.73 12.89 -7.75
N THR A 221 5.78 12.43 -8.56
CA THR A 221 5.23 13.18 -9.71
C THR A 221 4.03 14.06 -9.34
N PHE A 222 3.57 14.02 -8.10
CA PHE A 222 2.37 14.73 -7.67
C PHE A 222 2.62 16.18 -7.26
N PRO A 223 1.55 17.00 -7.20
CA PRO A 223 1.64 18.33 -6.60
C PRO A 223 2.17 18.27 -5.16
N PRO A 224 3.00 19.27 -4.77
CA PRO A 224 3.52 19.48 -3.43
C PRO A 224 2.60 19.12 -2.26
N SER A 225 1.39 19.69 -2.24
CA SER A 225 0.43 19.51 -1.14
C SER A 225 -0.01 18.06 -0.97
N VAL A 226 -0.19 17.33 -2.08
CA VAL A 226 -0.60 15.93 -2.07
C VAL A 226 0.55 15.04 -1.64
N ALA A 227 1.75 15.26 -2.19
CA ALA A 227 2.96 14.53 -1.80
C ALA A 227 3.25 14.69 -0.29
N GLY A 228 3.12 15.92 0.23
CA GLY A 228 3.27 16.20 1.65
C GLY A 228 2.28 15.43 2.54
N ALA A 229 0.99 15.37 2.14
CA ALA A 229 -0.03 14.60 2.84
C ALA A 229 0.27 13.09 2.85
N ILE A 230 0.77 12.56 1.74
CA ILE A 230 1.18 11.16 1.59
C ILE A 230 2.36 10.84 2.52
N VAL A 231 3.41 11.66 2.50
CA VAL A 231 4.58 11.49 3.38
C VAL A 231 4.16 11.49 4.85
N ARG A 232 3.36 12.49 5.25
CA ARG A 232 2.91 12.63 6.64
C ARG A 232 2.12 11.40 7.11
N GLU A 233 1.16 10.94 6.32
CA GLU A 233 0.36 9.78 6.69
C GLU A 233 1.20 8.48 6.71
N THR A 234 2.15 8.34 5.77
CA THR A 234 3.07 7.21 5.72
C THR A 234 3.96 7.15 6.96
N LEU A 235 4.61 8.26 7.32
CA LEU A 235 5.47 8.35 8.49
C LEU A 235 4.71 8.10 9.79
N LYS A 236 3.53 8.71 9.94
CA LYS A 236 2.64 8.47 11.08
C LYS A 236 2.34 6.98 11.23
N ARG A 237 1.96 6.30 10.14
CA ARG A 237 1.64 4.86 10.18
C ARG A 237 2.87 3.99 10.38
N ALA A 238 4.03 4.37 9.85
CA ALA A 238 5.30 3.70 10.11
C ALA A 238 5.68 3.76 11.61
N VAL A 239 5.50 4.92 12.27
CA VAL A 239 5.71 5.06 13.73
C VAL A 239 4.78 4.15 14.51
N GLU A 240 3.47 4.20 14.22
CA GLU A 240 2.47 3.33 14.86
C GLU A 240 2.79 1.85 14.67
N TRP A 241 3.25 1.48 13.47
CA TRP A 241 3.66 0.13 13.12
C TRP A 241 4.88 -0.32 13.93
N ARG A 242 5.97 0.45 13.90
CA ARG A 242 7.22 0.13 14.61
C ARG A 242 7.03 -0.03 16.12
N ARG A 243 6.14 0.75 16.72
CA ARG A 243 5.77 0.58 18.14
C ARG A 243 5.08 -0.74 18.44
N ARG A 244 4.26 -1.26 17.51
CA ARG A 244 3.54 -2.54 17.67
C ARG A 244 4.40 -3.74 17.27
N ARG A 245 5.26 -3.59 16.25
CA ARG A 245 6.08 -4.65 15.64
C ARG A 245 7.55 -4.21 15.56
N PRO A 246 8.26 -4.17 16.71
CA PRO A 246 9.67 -3.78 16.75
C PRO A 246 10.60 -4.81 16.06
N ASP A 247 10.08 -6.00 15.76
CA ASP A 247 10.76 -7.08 15.04
C ASP A 247 10.94 -6.79 13.53
N VAL A 248 10.08 -5.97 12.93
CA VAL A 248 10.03 -5.73 11.48
C VAL A 248 10.48 -4.31 11.13
N GLU A 249 11.60 -4.18 10.42
CA GLU A 249 12.05 -2.90 9.87
C GLU A 249 11.24 -2.52 8.62
N LEU A 250 11.08 -1.22 8.37
CA LEU A 250 10.35 -0.67 7.22
C LEU A 250 11.30 0.02 6.24
N THR A 251 12.51 -0.52 6.07
CA THR A 251 13.60 0.16 5.37
C THR A 251 13.22 0.58 3.96
N ALA A 252 12.54 -0.28 3.18
CA ALA A 252 12.14 0.04 1.82
C ALA A 252 11.14 1.22 1.75
N ILE A 253 10.18 1.27 2.67
CA ILE A 253 9.25 2.40 2.79
C ILE A 253 10.02 3.67 3.17
N LEU A 254 10.90 3.60 4.16
CA LEU A 254 11.68 4.74 4.61
C LEU A 254 12.60 5.27 3.50
N THR A 255 13.22 4.39 2.71
CA THR A 255 13.99 4.79 1.52
C THR A 255 13.15 5.60 0.55
N GLN A 256 11.95 5.11 0.17
CA GLN A 256 11.08 5.86 -0.72
C GLN A 256 10.56 7.17 -0.12
N VAL A 257 10.36 7.24 1.20
CA VAL A 257 10.01 8.50 1.87
C VAL A 257 11.15 9.49 1.76
N VAL A 258 12.39 9.09 2.03
CA VAL A 258 13.58 9.95 1.90
C VAL A 258 13.72 10.48 0.47
N GLU A 259 13.64 9.61 -0.54
CA GLU A 259 13.70 10.03 -1.94
C GLU A 259 12.56 10.99 -2.32
N LEU A 260 11.36 10.78 -1.77
CA LEU A 260 10.22 11.67 -1.99
C LEU A 260 10.42 13.04 -1.30
N LEU A 261 11.00 13.06 -0.10
CA LEU A 261 11.36 14.30 0.59
C LEU A 261 12.39 15.11 -0.21
N GLU A 262 13.40 14.45 -0.79
CA GLU A 262 14.40 15.09 -1.65
C GLU A 262 13.75 15.67 -2.91
N ALA A 263 12.92 14.90 -3.60
CA ALA A 263 12.21 15.34 -4.80
C ALA A 263 11.27 16.54 -4.54
N GLN A 264 10.78 16.69 -3.30
CA GLN A 264 9.76 17.67 -2.92
C GLN A 264 10.28 18.69 -1.89
N ALA A 265 11.59 18.88 -1.76
CA ALA A 265 12.16 19.62 -0.64
C ALA A 265 11.67 21.08 -0.50
N GLN A 266 11.43 21.77 -1.62
CA GLN A 266 10.87 23.14 -1.63
C GLN A 266 9.47 23.24 -1.01
N THR A 267 8.69 22.16 -1.09
CA THR A 267 7.35 22.08 -0.51
C THR A 267 7.41 22.20 1.00
N PHE A 268 8.33 21.46 1.62
CA PHE A 268 8.50 21.41 3.07
C PHE A 268 9.14 22.69 3.63
N GLU A 269 9.93 23.41 2.82
CA GLU A 269 10.42 24.75 3.14
C GLU A 269 9.27 25.77 3.27
N ARG A 270 8.21 25.62 2.46
CA ARG A 270 7.05 26.53 2.43
C ARG A 270 5.97 26.22 3.48
N ASP A 271 5.95 24.99 4.03
CA ASP A 271 5.04 24.58 5.10
C ASP A 271 5.82 24.13 6.35
N PRO A 272 6.13 25.07 7.27
CA PRO A 272 6.91 24.77 8.47
C PRO A 272 6.23 23.75 9.40
N LYS A 273 4.89 23.68 9.42
CA LYS A 273 4.15 22.74 10.27
C LYS A 273 4.30 21.31 9.76
N LEU A 274 4.25 21.15 8.44
CA LEU A 274 4.49 19.87 7.80
C LEU A 274 5.93 19.41 8.01
N GLY A 275 6.92 20.27 7.75
CA GLY A 275 8.33 19.99 8.01
C GLY A 275 8.60 19.56 9.45
N ALA A 276 7.93 20.21 10.43
CA ALA A 276 7.98 19.82 11.84
C ALA A 276 7.47 18.41 12.10
N SER A 277 6.31 18.08 11.55
CA SER A 277 5.70 16.77 11.71
C SER A 277 6.60 15.68 11.13
N VAL A 278 7.15 15.91 9.94
CA VAL A 278 8.04 14.97 9.26
C VAL A 278 9.30 14.72 10.09
N LEU A 279 10.00 15.77 10.52
CA LEU A 279 11.23 15.61 11.33
C LEU A 279 10.95 14.90 12.65
N ARG A 280 9.83 15.20 13.32
CA ARG A 280 9.42 14.53 14.55
C ARG A 280 9.20 13.03 14.35
N ASP A 281 8.50 12.65 13.29
CA ASP A 281 8.23 11.24 13.00
C ASP A 281 9.53 10.52 12.58
N LEU A 282 10.41 11.16 11.80
CA LEU A 282 11.73 10.61 11.46
C LEU A 282 12.63 10.42 12.68
N VAL A 283 12.65 11.36 13.63
CA VAL A 283 13.35 11.20 14.93
C VAL A 283 12.80 9.99 15.67
N THR A 284 11.47 9.87 15.75
CA THR A 284 10.83 8.73 16.43
C THR A 284 11.20 7.40 15.76
N LEU A 285 11.21 7.35 14.43
CA LEU A 285 11.60 6.17 13.66
C LEU A 285 13.08 5.83 13.79
N PHE A 286 13.95 6.84 13.87
CA PHE A 286 15.37 6.66 14.15
C PHE A 286 15.57 6.00 15.53
N LEU A 287 14.91 6.52 16.57
CA LEU A 287 15.00 5.98 17.93
C LEU A 287 14.46 4.54 18.01
N LEU A 288 13.34 4.26 17.34
CA LEU A 288 12.77 2.91 17.26
C LEU A 288 13.53 1.97 16.32
N GLY A 289 14.39 2.46 15.44
CA GLY A 289 15.05 1.69 14.39
C GLY A 289 16.28 0.94 14.88
N ARG A 290 16.59 -0.17 14.21
CA ARG A 290 17.88 -0.87 14.37
C ARG A 290 19.04 -0.10 13.73
N ALA A 291 20.27 -0.59 13.94
CA ALA A 291 21.49 0.02 13.42
C ALA A 291 21.43 0.34 11.91
N SER A 292 20.91 -0.55 11.07
CA SER A 292 20.78 -0.32 9.62
C SER A 292 19.89 0.89 9.29
N THR A 293 18.70 0.96 9.90
CA THR A 293 17.77 2.08 9.73
C THR A 293 18.34 3.38 10.29
N ARG A 294 19.09 3.32 11.40
CA ARG A 294 19.76 4.48 11.99
C ARG A 294 20.85 5.06 11.11
N VAL A 295 21.72 4.20 10.57
CA VAL A 295 22.77 4.60 9.61
C VAL A 295 22.17 5.29 8.38
N PHE A 296 21.01 4.82 7.93
CA PHE A 296 20.29 5.43 6.83
C PHE A 296 19.62 6.77 7.19
N LEU A 297 18.94 6.85 8.35
CA LEU A 297 18.16 8.03 8.73
C LEU A 297 19.01 9.17 9.34
N GLU A 298 20.16 8.88 9.95
CA GLU A 298 21.06 9.90 10.51
C GLU A 298 21.43 11.00 9.52
N PRO A 299 22.04 10.72 8.34
CA PRO A 299 22.45 11.76 7.41
C PRO A 299 21.24 12.55 6.88
N ALA A 300 20.12 11.86 6.71
CA ALA A 300 18.85 12.41 6.28
C ALA A 300 18.32 13.45 7.30
N LEU A 301 18.25 13.07 8.57
CA LEU A 301 17.85 13.95 9.68
C LEU A 301 18.75 15.17 9.80
N VAL A 302 20.08 15.01 9.74
CA VAL A 302 21.02 16.13 9.80
C VAL A 302 20.78 17.10 8.63
N THR A 303 20.66 16.57 7.41
CA THR A 303 20.49 17.37 6.19
C THR A 303 19.20 18.18 6.20
N TRP A 304 18.05 17.55 6.51
CA TRP A 304 16.77 18.28 6.49
C TRP A 304 16.56 19.17 7.71
N ALA A 305 17.11 18.80 8.87
CA ALA A 305 17.09 19.68 10.03
C ALA A 305 17.82 21.00 9.75
N GLU A 306 18.94 20.93 9.04
CA GLU A 306 19.67 22.11 8.58
C GLU A 306 18.92 22.86 7.48
N ARG A 307 18.55 22.15 6.41
CA ARG A 307 17.89 22.75 5.24
C ARG A 307 16.59 23.47 5.60
N TRP A 308 15.82 22.94 6.54
CA TRP A 308 14.56 23.56 6.98
C TRP A 308 14.73 24.48 8.21
N GLY A 309 15.96 24.74 8.67
CA GLY A 309 16.24 25.66 9.78
C GLY A 309 15.64 25.21 11.11
N ARG A 310 15.57 23.90 11.34
CA ARG A 310 14.81 23.26 12.44
C ARG A 310 15.67 22.38 13.36
N ARG A 311 16.99 22.57 13.32
CA ARG A 311 17.95 21.77 14.07
C ARG A 311 17.72 21.84 15.59
N ALA A 312 17.46 23.03 16.15
CA ALA A 312 17.07 23.19 17.55
C ALA A 312 15.84 22.36 17.96
N GLU A 313 14.83 22.27 17.11
CA GLU A 313 13.61 21.48 17.37
C GLU A 313 13.88 19.98 17.32
N VAL A 314 14.71 19.52 16.37
CA VAL A 314 15.15 18.12 16.30
C VAL A 314 15.94 17.73 17.55
N ILE A 315 16.83 18.61 18.03
CA ILE A 315 17.56 18.41 19.29
C ILE A 315 16.60 18.30 20.47
N ALA A 316 15.64 19.21 20.59
CA ALA A 316 14.64 19.18 21.67
C ALA A 316 13.81 17.88 21.63
N GLU A 317 13.39 17.46 20.44
CA GLU A 317 12.59 16.26 20.25
C GLU A 317 13.38 14.98 20.54
N LEU A 318 14.65 14.90 20.13
CA LEU A 318 15.54 13.80 20.50
C LEU A 318 15.67 13.71 22.01
N LYS A 319 16.01 14.81 22.69
CA LYS A 319 16.15 14.86 24.15
C LYS A 319 14.89 14.41 24.89
N ARG A 320 13.71 14.75 24.34
CA ARG A 320 12.40 14.39 24.92
C ARG A 320 12.13 12.88 24.91
N GLN A 321 12.62 12.18 23.88
CA GLN A 321 12.33 10.76 23.66
C GLN A 321 13.53 9.83 23.93
N LEU A 322 14.70 10.38 24.22
CA LEU A 322 15.96 9.66 24.28
C LEU A 322 15.98 8.61 25.40
N PRO A 323 16.21 7.31 25.10
CA PRO A 323 16.42 6.30 26.13
C PRO A 323 17.77 6.46 26.85
N GLU A 324 17.83 6.11 28.13
CA GLU A 324 19.12 6.00 28.82
C GLU A 324 19.94 4.84 28.24
N GLY A 325 21.24 5.08 28.00
CA GLY A 325 22.17 4.07 27.47
C GLY A 325 22.19 3.91 25.94
N ASP A 326 21.36 4.64 25.18
CA ASP A 326 21.37 4.58 23.72
C ASP A 326 22.52 5.39 23.11
N THR A 327 23.69 4.77 23.00
CA THR A 327 24.93 5.41 22.50
C THR A 327 24.77 5.98 21.09
N GLY A 328 24.04 5.30 20.21
CA GLY A 328 23.79 5.78 18.84
C GLY A 328 22.89 7.01 18.79
N ALA A 329 21.88 7.07 19.65
CA ALA A 329 21.04 8.27 19.75
C ALA A 329 21.79 9.45 20.38
N TYR A 330 22.64 9.19 21.38
CA TYR A 330 23.54 10.20 21.94
C TYR A 330 24.57 10.70 20.91
N ALA A 331 25.04 9.85 19.99
CA ALA A 331 25.94 10.25 18.91
C ALA A 331 25.26 11.23 17.94
N LEU A 332 24.03 10.95 17.50
CA LEU A 332 23.24 11.87 16.68
C LEU A 332 22.98 13.19 17.42
N LEU A 333 22.60 13.12 18.70
CA LEU A 333 22.38 14.31 19.53
C LEU A 333 23.64 15.17 19.62
N ALA A 334 24.80 14.57 19.90
CA ALA A 334 26.08 15.27 19.95
C ALA A 334 26.38 15.96 18.61
N LYS A 335 26.21 15.23 17.49
CA LYS A 335 26.43 15.78 16.14
C LYS A 335 25.57 17.01 15.86
N LEU A 336 24.27 16.94 16.17
CA LEU A 336 23.34 18.05 15.98
C LEU A 336 23.65 19.24 16.90
N CYS A 337 23.94 18.99 18.18
CA CYS A 337 24.33 20.04 19.14
C CYS A 337 25.60 20.77 18.69
N ARG A 338 26.60 20.04 18.16
CA ARG A 338 27.83 20.64 17.63
C ARG A 338 27.54 21.57 16.45
N LEU A 339 26.72 21.12 15.49
CA LEU A 339 26.33 21.92 14.33
C LEU A 339 25.49 23.15 14.71
N GLU A 340 24.72 23.06 15.79
CA GLU A 340 23.93 24.18 16.33
C GLU A 340 24.75 25.15 17.20
N GLY A 341 26.00 24.80 17.54
CA GLY A 341 26.82 25.60 18.45
C GLY A 341 26.49 25.43 19.94
N ARG A 342 25.73 24.39 20.32
CA ARG A 342 25.37 24.08 21.72
C ARG A 342 26.46 23.22 22.37
N LEU A 343 27.62 23.83 22.64
CA LEU A 343 28.84 23.12 23.05
C LEU A 343 28.69 22.30 24.35
N GLU A 344 28.07 22.84 25.39
CA GLU A 344 27.86 22.12 26.65
C GLU A 344 27.00 20.86 26.47
N GLU A 345 25.95 20.97 25.65
CA GLU A 345 25.06 19.84 25.34
C GLU A 345 25.72 18.84 24.41
N TYR A 346 26.58 19.30 23.50
CA TYR A 346 27.44 18.44 22.69
C TYR A 346 28.37 17.62 23.60
N GLU A 347 29.09 18.24 24.53
CA GLU A 347 30.01 17.54 25.43
C GLU A 347 29.26 16.49 26.26
N ALA A 348 28.13 16.88 26.87
CA ALA A 348 27.31 16.00 27.69
C ALA A 348 26.77 14.79 26.90
N ALA A 349 26.32 15.02 25.66
CA ALA A 349 25.87 13.94 24.79
C ALA A 349 27.04 13.08 24.31
N ARG A 350 28.20 13.69 23.99
CA ARG A 350 29.35 12.98 23.43
C ARG A 350 29.90 11.97 24.44
N HIS A 351 30.05 12.36 25.71
CA HIS A 351 30.44 11.48 26.81
C HIS A 351 29.58 10.22 26.94
N LYS A 352 28.29 10.29 26.57
CA LYS A 352 27.35 9.15 26.60
C LYS A 352 27.33 8.32 25.32
N SER A 353 28.10 8.71 24.31
CA SER A 353 28.18 8.05 23.00
C SER A 353 29.55 7.45 22.67
N LEU A 354 30.53 7.59 23.57
CA LEU A 354 31.90 7.12 23.35
C LEU A 354 31.93 5.59 23.35
N VAL A 355 32.16 4.97 22.19
CA VAL A 355 32.21 3.49 22.04
C VAL A 355 33.47 3.01 21.34
N SER A 356 34.13 3.86 20.57
CA SER A 356 35.31 3.55 19.77
C SER A 356 36.47 4.49 20.10
N GLU A 357 37.70 4.07 19.76
CA GLU A 357 38.88 4.93 19.94
C GLU A 357 38.74 6.27 19.21
N GLU A 358 38.16 6.26 18.01
CA GLU A 358 37.91 7.45 17.21
C GLU A 358 36.98 8.44 17.94
N ASP A 359 35.97 7.93 18.69
CA ASP A 359 35.08 8.80 19.46
C ASP A 359 35.82 9.55 20.57
N TYR A 360 36.71 8.85 21.27
CA TYR A 360 37.53 9.45 22.32
C TYR A 360 38.52 10.45 21.74
N LEU A 361 39.17 10.13 20.63
CA LEU A 361 40.09 11.03 19.93
C LEU A 361 39.39 12.31 19.47
N GLU A 362 38.19 12.19 18.89
CA GLU A 362 37.44 13.35 18.42
C GLU A 362 37.12 14.33 19.57
N LEU A 363 36.69 13.81 20.72
CA LEU A 363 36.40 14.63 21.91
C LEU A 363 37.68 15.16 22.57
N PHE A 364 38.75 14.37 22.57
CA PHE A 364 40.08 14.79 23.05
C PHE A 364 40.61 15.99 22.26
N GLU A 365 40.60 15.91 20.92
CA GLU A 365 41.04 16.99 20.03
C GLU A 365 40.10 18.19 20.06
N HIS A 366 38.81 17.97 20.31
CA HIS A 366 37.89 19.07 20.58
C HIS A 366 38.36 19.88 21.80
N TYR A 367 38.64 19.23 22.93
CA TYR A 367 39.07 19.93 24.13
C TYR A 367 40.39 20.68 23.96
N LEU A 368 41.37 20.09 23.26
CA LEU A 368 42.62 20.78 22.95
C LEU A 368 42.38 22.04 22.11
N ARG A 369 41.57 21.96 21.05
CA ARG A 369 41.24 23.12 20.21
C ARG A 369 40.50 24.21 20.96
N THR A 370 39.66 23.83 21.93
CA THR A 370 38.93 24.78 22.80
C THR A 370 39.72 25.24 24.03
N ASN A 371 41.00 24.87 24.14
CA ASN A 371 41.90 25.23 25.23
C ASN A 371 41.47 24.70 26.63
N TYR A 372 40.98 23.46 26.68
CA TYR A 372 40.68 22.73 27.92
C TYR A 372 41.53 21.45 28.05
N PRO A 373 42.87 21.57 28.16
CA PRO A 373 43.78 20.43 28.18
C PRO A 373 43.53 19.45 29.35
N ASP A 374 43.09 19.94 30.51
CA ASP A 374 42.72 19.07 31.65
C ASP A 374 41.54 18.15 31.30
N ARG A 375 40.57 18.64 30.53
CA ARG A 375 39.43 17.82 30.06
C ARG A 375 39.89 16.81 29.01
N ALA A 376 40.80 17.22 28.12
CA ALA A 376 41.42 16.32 27.15
C ALA A 376 42.12 15.15 27.85
N ILE A 377 42.95 15.43 28.86
CA ILE A 377 43.65 14.39 29.64
C ILE A 377 42.64 13.41 30.25
N ARG A 378 41.60 13.90 30.93
CA ARG A 378 40.57 13.04 31.56
C ARG A 378 39.88 12.13 30.55
N VAL A 379 39.51 12.66 29.38
CA VAL A 379 38.89 11.86 28.31
C VAL A 379 39.87 10.83 27.75
N GLY A 380 41.13 11.21 27.56
CA GLY A 380 42.19 10.29 27.12
C GLY A 380 42.37 9.12 28.08
N GLU A 381 42.48 9.40 29.38
CA GLU A 381 42.59 8.38 30.43
C GLU A 381 41.35 7.50 30.51
N GLN A 382 40.16 8.09 30.42
CA GLN A 382 38.89 7.36 30.38
C GLN A 382 38.84 6.41 29.18
N GLY A 383 39.26 6.85 28.00
CA GLY A 383 39.28 6.03 26.79
C GLY A 383 40.28 4.88 26.87
N ILE A 384 41.47 5.12 27.39
CA ILE A 384 42.47 4.06 27.61
C ILE A 384 41.95 3.02 28.61
N LYS A 385 41.30 3.47 29.69
CA LYS A 385 40.68 2.58 30.67
C LYS A 385 39.54 1.75 30.06
N ALA A 386 38.71 2.35 29.22
CA ALA A 386 37.55 1.70 28.61
C ALA A 386 37.93 0.71 27.49
N LEU A 387 38.89 1.07 26.65
CA LEU A 387 39.23 0.32 25.43
C LEU A 387 40.46 -0.57 25.58
N GLY A 388 41.25 -0.40 26.64
CA GLY A 388 42.44 -1.21 26.92
C GLY A 388 43.45 -1.09 25.78
N THR A 389 43.86 -2.24 25.21
CA THR A 389 44.82 -2.32 24.10
C THR A 389 44.32 -1.71 22.79
N LYS A 390 43.00 -1.57 22.62
CA LYS A 390 42.38 -0.99 21.41
C LYS A 390 42.52 0.54 21.30
N ALA A 391 43.01 1.22 22.35
CA ALA A 391 43.25 2.67 22.36
C ALA A 391 44.72 3.07 22.04
N SER A 392 45.35 2.50 21.01
CA SER A 392 46.76 2.77 20.68
C SER A 392 47.03 4.21 20.26
N ARG A 393 46.28 4.72 19.29
CA ARG A 393 46.39 6.09 18.81
C ARG A 393 46.06 7.09 19.91
N LEU A 394 45.04 6.81 20.72
CA LEU A 394 44.67 7.65 21.86
C LEU A 394 45.76 7.67 22.93
N ALA A 395 46.39 6.52 23.20
CA ALA A 395 47.51 6.45 24.14
C ALA A 395 48.72 7.24 23.63
N GLU A 396 49.11 7.06 22.37
CA GLU A 396 50.20 7.84 21.76
C GLU A 396 49.91 9.35 21.84
N ARG A 397 48.68 9.75 21.53
CA ARG A 397 48.28 11.16 21.57
C ARG A 397 48.28 11.74 22.98
N LEU A 398 47.80 10.99 23.97
CA LEU A 398 47.85 11.40 25.38
C LEU A 398 49.29 11.46 25.90
N ALA A 399 50.15 10.52 25.51
CA ALA A 399 51.56 10.52 25.89
C ALA A 399 52.29 11.76 25.35
N ALA A 400 52.01 12.15 24.10
CA ALA A 400 52.56 13.38 23.52
C ALA A 400 52.13 14.62 24.32
N LEU A 401 50.84 14.72 24.70
CA LEU A 401 50.35 15.81 25.54
C LEU A 401 51.04 15.84 26.92
N TYR A 402 51.29 14.67 27.52
CA TYR A 402 52.06 14.60 28.77
C TYR A 402 53.50 15.07 28.61
N GLN A 403 54.15 14.78 27.48
CA GLN A 403 55.51 15.26 27.19
C GLN A 403 55.54 16.78 27.02
N ASP A 404 54.59 17.35 26.28
CA ASP A 404 54.45 18.80 26.09
C ASP A 404 54.26 19.53 27.44
N TRP A 405 53.68 18.83 28.43
CA TRP A 405 53.44 19.33 29.79
C TRP A 405 54.55 18.99 30.79
N GLY A 406 55.65 18.38 30.35
CA GLY A 406 56.79 18.03 31.20
C GLY A 406 56.60 16.77 32.07
N GLU A 407 55.52 16.01 31.88
CA GLU A 407 55.19 14.78 32.61
C GLU A 407 55.76 13.52 31.91
N THR A 408 57.07 13.53 31.61
CA THR A 408 57.76 12.47 30.84
C THR A 408 57.60 11.08 31.45
N ALA A 409 57.67 10.95 32.78
CA ALA A 409 57.47 9.67 33.46
C ALA A 409 56.03 9.11 33.29
N ARG A 410 55.01 9.96 33.14
CA ARG A 410 53.64 9.50 32.83
C ARG A 410 53.55 9.04 31.38
N ALA A 411 54.14 9.79 30.46
CA ALA A 411 54.18 9.43 29.04
C ALA A 411 54.87 8.08 28.80
N GLU A 412 56.04 7.86 29.43
CA GLU A 412 56.79 6.60 29.32
C GLU A 412 56.04 5.40 29.89
N ARG A 413 55.36 5.56 31.04
CA ARG A 413 54.54 4.48 31.62
C ARG A 413 53.37 4.09 30.72
N LEU A 414 52.75 5.07 30.06
CA LEU A 414 51.62 4.86 29.17
C LEU A 414 52.03 4.03 27.93
N LEU A 415 53.20 4.32 27.36
CA LEU A 415 53.75 3.61 26.20
C LEU A 415 54.44 2.29 26.59
N GLY A 416 55.09 2.24 27.75
CA GLY A 416 55.82 1.07 28.26
C GLY A 416 54.92 -0.11 28.67
N ARG A 417 53.74 0.17 29.24
CA ARG A 417 52.73 -0.86 29.55
C ARG A 417 52.19 -1.61 28.32
N ARG A 418 52.41 -1.08 27.12
CA ARG A 418 51.95 -1.65 25.84
C ARG A 418 53.04 -2.33 25.02
N ARG A 419 54.33 -2.12 25.31
CA ARG A 419 55.41 -2.92 24.70
C ARG A 419 55.52 -4.33 25.27
N LEU A 420 54.82 -4.60 26.38
CA LEU A 420 54.86 -5.84 27.14
C LEU A 420 53.54 -6.66 27.06
N ALA A 421 52.52 -6.15 26.36
CA ALA A 421 51.20 -6.76 26.17
C ALA A 421 50.90 -6.84 24.68
#